data_AF-A0A131YR02-F1
#
_entry.id   AF-A0A131YR02-F1
#
_cell.length_a   1.000
_cell.length_b   1.000
_cell.length_c   1.000
_cell.angle_alpha   90.00
_cell.angle_beta   90.00
_cell.angle_gamma   90.00
#
_symmetry.space_group_name_H-M   'P 1'
#
loop_
_entity.id
_entity.type
_entity.pdbx_description
1 polymer ?
#
loop_
_entity_poly.entity_id
_entity_poly.type
_entity_poly.pdbx_seq_one_letter_code
_entity_poly.pdbx_strand_id
1 'polypeptide(L)'
;MSRYFTVQEDPSEETSHPLANADDIRKRTVSKHEKNLKMVKHTAKKLKTAATSPADENAAAKYKRSSHLTLKGIKTRVQRKKIQADVKKVRKSVLQAARAELLLPEDVGYLQADDGEETFQLLQQDIADAVDITSCTKYFDLNLPQFGPYSINYSRESRHLLLGGSRGHVAALDWVTKRLLCETNVMESVHAVQWLHMPTMFAVAQKSWTYIYDSQGVELHCLKALDSVLRMTFLPYHFLLVTASEKGYLSWLDTSIGKMVAQFNAKSGRLNVMKQNPYNAVVLTGHTNGVVKMWSPNMREPAVTMLCAKAPVRDLAVDQRGLYLATVAADRTLKIWDVRTFKALQAYKLQAGPGHVTFSQKEMVALSLGSYVEVYKDCCRKTVSSPYLRHKAPGTVSSLEFCPYEDVLGIGHQRGFTSILVPGSGEPNFDALESNPYMTKQQRREMEVKALLEKVQPELICLDPKRLGKVNVERMQEKVDEANKKLWVKPRTIDYTPKVGKKSAKVKQALKDQHTKEHLKRLRQEKKAETRKLKDRRSRDVLDRFKSK
;
A
#
# COMPACT_ATOMS: atom_id res chain seq x y z
N MET A 1 31.39 16.30 -37.33
CA MET A 1 31.37 17.45 -38.26
C MET A 1 30.40 18.50 -37.73
N SER A 2 30.93 19.48 -36.98
CA SER A 2 30.21 20.65 -36.48
C SER A 2 30.04 21.68 -37.60
N ARG A 3 28.83 22.22 -37.80
CA ARG A 3 28.59 23.35 -38.70
C ARG A 3 28.39 24.61 -37.87
N TYR A 4 29.43 25.44 -37.84
CA TYR A 4 29.37 26.85 -37.46
C TYR A 4 28.71 27.63 -38.61
N PHE A 5 27.74 28.49 -38.30
CA PHE A 5 27.23 29.50 -39.24
C PHE A 5 27.85 30.84 -38.89
N THR A 6 28.70 31.34 -39.78
CA THR A 6 29.21 32.71 -39.83
C THR A 6 28.17 33.59 -40.52
N VAL A 7 27.83 34.72 -39.90
CA VAL A 7 26.98 35.76 -40.50
C VAL A 7 27.90 36.77 -41.18
N GLN A 8 27.72 36.97 -42.48
CA GLN A 8 28.36 38.04 -43.25
C GLN A 8 27.68 39.38 -42.93
N GLU A 9 28.48 40.40 -42.63
CA GLU A 9 28.05 41.80 -42.59
C GLU A 9 28.29 42.41 -43.98
N ASP A 10 27.23 42.98 -44.57
CA ASP A 10 27.30 43.83 -45.77
C ASP A 10 27.15 45.31 -45.40
N PRO A 11 27.70 46.23 -46.22
CA PRO A 11 28.13 47.56 -45.78
C PRO A 11 27.00 48.59 -45.76
N SER A 12 27.13 49.53 -44.82
CA SER A 12 26.23 50.64 -44.56
C SER A 12 26.22 51.68 -45.70
N GLU A 13 25.07 51.87 -46.34
CA GLU A 13 24.75 53.07 -47.13
C GLU A 13 24.47 54.25 -46.19
N GLU A 14 25.25 55.32 -46.34
CA GLU A 14 25.02 56.61 -45.72
C GLU A 14 23.87 57.34 -46.45
N THR A 15 22.69 57.39 -45.82
CA THR A 15 21.65 58.36 -46.19
C THR A 15 21.36 59.29 -45.02
N SER A 16 21.72 60.55 -45.20
CA SER A 16 21.48 61.65 -44.28
C SER A 16 19.99 61.87 -44.01
N HIS A 17 19.56 61.72 -42.75
CA HIS A 17 18.26 62.15 -42.26
C HIS A 17 18.41 63.20 -41.15
N PRO A 18 17.50 64.20 -41.09
CA PRO A 18 17.64 65.36 -40.22
C PRO A 18 17.54 64.96 -38.74
N LEU A 19 18.30 65.67 -37.90
CA LEU A 19 18.34 65.55 -36.44
C LEU A 19 16.93 65.61 -35.83
N ALA A 20 16.32 64.44 -35.61
CA ALA A 20 15.11 64.31 -34.82
C ALA A 20 15.47 64.31 -33.34
N ASN A 21 14.81 65.18 -32.56
CA ASN A 21 15.00 65.35 -31.12
C ASN A 21 15.11 64.02 -30.36
N ALA A 22 16.17 63.87 -29.56
CA ALA A 22 16.52 62.64 -28.82
C ALA A 22 15.40 62.09 -27.92
N ASP A 23 14.49 62.96 -27.46
CA ASP A 23 13.33 62.57 -26.65
C ASP A 23 12.24 61.81 -27.43
N ASP A 24 12.11 62.07 -28.74
CA ASP A 24 11.11 61.42 -29.58
C ASP A 24 11.57 60.02 -30.02
N ILE A 25 12.88 59.83 -30.20
CA ILE A 25 13.51 58.52 -30.44
C ILE A 25 13.41 57.65 -29.18
N ARG A 26 13.61 58.21 -27.99
CA ARG A 26 13.43 57.50 -26.70
C ARG A 26 11.98 57.08 -26.47
N LYS A 27 11.00 57.94 -26.73
CA LYS A 27 9.57 57.57 -26.59
C LYS A 27 9.15 56.50 -27.60
N ARG A 28 9.63 56.57 -28.85
CA ARG A 28 9.34 55.56 -29.89
C ARG A 28 10.01 54.21 -29.60
N THR A 29 11.24 54.21 -29.08
CA THR A 29 11.94 52.97 -28.70
C THR A 29 11.31 52.31 -27.47
N VAL A 30 10.92 53.07 -26.44
CA VAL A 30 10.18 52.54 -25.27
C VAL A 30 8.81 51.99 -25.68
N SER A 31 8.07 52.68 -26.57
CA SER A 31 6.79 52.21 -27.11
C SER A 31 6.91 50.92 -27.93
N LYS A 32 7.94 50.80 -28.78
CA LYS A 32 8.22 49.56 -29.53
C LYS A 32 8.63 48.42 -28.60
N HIS A 33 9.42 48.69 -27.57
CA HIS A 33 9.87 47.68 -26.61
C HIS A 33 8.70 47.15 -25.76
N GLU A 34 7.79 48.02 -25.31
CA GLU A 34 6.57 47.60 -24.60
C GLU A 34 5.61 46.81 -25.50
N LYS A 35 5.45 47.20 -26.77
CA LYS A 35 4.63 46.46 -27.73
C LYS A 35 5.22 45.08 -28.03
N ASN A 36 6.54 44.97 -28.18
CA ASN A 36 7.23 43.68 -28.33
C ASN A 36 7.12 42.81 -27.08
N LEU A 37 7.26 43.38 -25.87
CA LEU A 37 7.03 42.65 -24.62
C LEU A 37 5.59 42.16 -24.47
N LYS A 38 4.60 42.97 -24.89
CA LYS A 38 3.19 42.56 -24.90
C LYS A 38 2.95 41.46 -25.94
N MET A 39 3.55 41.55 -27.14
CA MET A 39 3.48 40.49 -28.16
C MET A 39 4.12 39.19 -27.67
N VAL A 40 5.33 39.24 -27.09
CA VAL A 40 6.03 38.07 -26.53
C VAL A 40 5.24 37.44 -25.38
N LYS A 41 4.64 38.26 -24.51
CA LYS A 41 3.71 37.74 -23.47
C LYS A 41 2.47 37.12 -24.08
N HIS A 42 1.93 37.68 -25.16
CA HIS A 42 0.75 37.17 -25.83
C HIS A 42 1.03 35.89 -26.61
N THR A 43 2.18 35.79 -27.30
CA THR A 43 2.65 34.57 -27.98
C THR A 43 3.03 33.50 -26.98
N ALA A 44 3.70 33.83 -25.86
CA ALA A 44 3.94 32.87 -24.77
C ALA A 44 2.64 32.39 -24.10
N LYS A 45 1.61 33.26 -23.98
CA LYS A 45 0.27 32.86 -23.54
C LYS A 45 -0.39 31.96 -24.60
N LYS A 46 -0.25 32.28 -25.89
CA LYS A 46 -0.78 31.52 -27.02
C LYS A 46 -0.12 30.14 -27.13
N LEU A 47 1.19 30.04 -26.91
CA LEU A 47 1.96 28.80 -26.82
C LEU A 47 1.57 27.99 -25.58
N LYS A 48 1.35 28.63 -24.42
CA LYS A 48 0.80 27.96 -23.22
C LYS A 48 -0.63 27.45 -23.41
N THR A 49 -1.45 28.12 -24.22
CA THR A 49 -2.81 27.67 -24.56
C THR A 49 -2.86 26.70 -25.73
N ALA A 50 -1.88 26.73 -26.63
CA ALA A 50 -1.76 25.80 -27.76
C ALA A 50 -1.11 24.47 -27.33
N ALA A 51 -0.21 24.51 -26.35
CA ALA A 51 0.35 23.31 -25.69
C ALA A 51 -0.68 22.57 -24.82
N THR A 52 -1.87 23.12 -24.62
CA THR A 52 -3.01 22.37 -24.09
C THR A 52 -3.79 21.76 -25.23
N SER A 53 -3.27 20.67 -25.81
CA SER A 53 -4.13 19.71 -26.51
C SER A 53 -5.31 19.34 -25.58
N PRO A 54 -6.51 19.11 -26.13
CA PRO A 54 -7.62 18.56 -25.35
C PRO A 54 -7.14 17.23 -24.77
N ALA A 55 -7.03 17.13 -23.45
CA ALA A 55 -6.72 15.84 -22.85
C ALA A 55 -7.97 14.98 -22.97
N ASP A 56 -7.81 13.75 -23.45
CA ASP A 56 -8.93 12.84 -23.65
C ASP A 56 -9.67 12.57 -22.33
N GLU A 57 -10.99 12.85 -22.30
CA GLU A 57 -11.80 12.64 -21.10
C GLU A 57 -11.88 11.16 -20.68
N ASN A 58 -11.60 10.25 -21.62
CA ASN A 58 -11.52 8.81 -21.39
C ASN A 58 -10.28 8.43 -20.58
N ALA A 59 -9.09 8.91 -20.96
CA ALA A 59 -7.86 8.71 -20.18
C ALA A 59 -7.98 9.32 -18.76
N ALA A 60 -8.66 10.47 -18.67
CA ALA A 60 -8.95 11.11 -17.39
C ALA A 60 -9.80 10.24 -16.45
N ALA A 61 -10.56 9.24 -16.94
CA ALA A 61 -11.35 8.37 -16.09
C ALA A 61 -10.50 7.50 -15.15
N LYS A 62 -9.32 7.04 -15.61
CA LYS A 62 -8.38 6.23 -14.84
C LYS A 62 -7.92 6.92 -13.55
N TYR A 63 -7.71 8.23 -13.61
CA TYR A 63 -7.20 9.05 -12.50
C TYR A 63 -8.28 9.60 -11.56
N LYS A 64 -9.57 9.35 -11.84
CA LYS A 64 -10.66 9.78 -10.96
C LYS A 64 -10.69 8.92 -9.69
N ARG A 65 -10.25 9.51 -8.57
CA ARG A 65 -10.24 8.83 -7.26
C ARG A 65 -11.48 9.09 -6.39
N SER A 66 -12.25 10.16 -6.66
CA SER A 66 -13.35 10.64 -5.79
C SER A 66 -14.75 10.46 -6.37
N SER A 67 -15.74 10.40 -5.48
CA SER A 67 -17.15 10.61 -5.79
C SER A 67 -17.42 12.06 -6.21
N HIS A 68 -18.48 12.27 -7.00
CA HIS A 68 -18.90 13.59 -7.43
C HIS A 68 -19.25 14.47 -6.22
N LEU A 69 -18.46 15.51 -5.97
CA LEU A 69 -18.81 16.58 -5.04
C LEU A 69 -19.99 17.37 -5.63
N THR A 70 -21.19 17.16 -5.11
CA THR A 70 -22.37 17.91 -5.53
C THR A 70 -22.41 19.26 -4.81
N LEU A 71 -22.71 20.32 -5.56
CA LEU A 71 -22.90 21.67 -4.99
C LEU A 71 -24.31 21.87 -4.40
N LYS A 72 -25.18 20.85 -4.51
CA LYS A 72 -26.56 20.86 -4.03
C LYS A 72 -26.55 20.60 -2.51
N GLY A 73 -27.25 21.44 -1.74
CA GLY A 73 -27.40 21.28 -0.27
C GLY A 73 -26.47 22.13 0.60
N ILE A 74 -25.54 22.91 0.02
CA ILE A 74 -24.64 23.78 0.79
C ILE A 74 -25.29 25.14 1.02
N LYS A 75 -25.67 25.44 2.27
CA LYS A 75 -26.30 26.71 2.66
C LYS A 75 -25.32 27.90 2.64
N THR A 76 -24.06 27.67 2.99
CA THR A 76 -23.07 28.74 3.19
C THR A 76 -22.37 29.13 1.88
N ARG A 77 -22.41 30.41 1.49
CA ARG A 77 -21.76 30.91 0.25
C ARG A 77 -20.24 30.68 0.24
N VAL A 78 -19.57 30.83 1.38
CA VAL A 78 -18.12 30.63 1.53
C VAL A 78 -17.73 29.18 1.26
N GLN A 79 -18.43 28.23 1.89
CA GLN A 79 -18.21 26.79 1.70
C GLN A 79 -18.47 26.39 0.25
N ARG A 80 -19.54 26.92 -0.36
CA ARG A 80 -19.86 26.66 -1.77
C ARG A 80 -18.73 27.12 -2.71
N LYS A 81 -18.18 28.33 -2.51
CA LYS A 81 -17.02 28.82 -3.28
C LYS A 81 -15.77 27.96 -3.06
N LYS A 82 -15.50 27.55 -1.82
CA LYS A 82 -14.34 26.70 -1.47
C LYS A 82 -14.42 25.34 -2.18
N ILE A 83 -15.55 24.66 -2.06
CA ILE A 83 -15.77 23.36 -2.72
C ILE A 83 -15.70 23.49 -4.24
N GLN A 84 -16.23 24.59 -4.83
CA GLN A 84 -16.11 24.82 -6.26
C GLN A 84 -14.64 25.01 -6.70
N ALA A 85 -13.82 25.71 -5.90
CA ALA A 85 -12.39 25.85 -6.16
C ALA A 85 -11.66 24.51 -6.04
N ASP A 86 -12.00 23.71 -5.03
CA ASP A 86 -11.44 22.37 -4.83
C ASP A 86 -11.80 21.44 -5.99
N VAL A 87 -13.07 21.43 -6.44
CA VAL A 87 -13.51 20.66 -7.63
C VAL A 87 -12.74 21.06 -8.88
N LYS A 88 -12.53 22.36 -9.11
CA LYS A 88 -11.71 22.85 -10.23
C LYS A 88 -10.26 22.39 -10.12
N LYS A 89 -9.68 22.43 -8.91
CA LYS A 89 -8.31 21.98 -8.64
C LYS A 89 -8.17 20.47 -8.90
N VAL A 90 -9.11 19.66 -8.41
CA VAL A 90 -9.16 18.21 -8.64
C VAL A 90 -9.31 17.89 -10.13
N ARG A 91 -10.21 18.59 -10.86
CA ARG A 91 -10.34 18.40 -12.31
C ARG A 91 -9.03 18.72 -13.03
N LYS A 92 -8.36 19.81 -12.66
CA LYS A 92 -7.07 20.20 -13.22
C LYS A 92 -5.99 19.16 -12.94
N SER A 93 -5.91 18.63 -11.72
CA SER A 93 -4.91 17.60 -11.38
C SER A 93 -5.16 16.29 -12.12
N VAL A 94 -6.42 15.89 -12.28
CA VAL A 94 -6.81 14.69 -13.05
C VAL A 94 -6.41 14.85 -14.53
N LEU A 95 -6.71 15.99 -15.14
CA LEU A 95 -6.33 16.25 -16.54
C LEU A 95 -4.81 16.35 -16.71
N GLN A 96 -4.10 16.92 -15.74
CA GLN A 96 -2.65 17.00 -15.77
C GLN A 96 -2.01 15.62 -15.64
N ALA A 97 -2.54 14.74 -14.77
CA ALA A 97 -2.07 13.37 -14.64
C ALA A 97 -2.31 12.56 -15.93
N ALA A 98 -3.49 12.69 -16.54
CA ALA A 98 -3.79 12.06 -17.84
C ALA A 98 -2.85 12.54 -18.95
N ARG A 99 -2.51 13.84 -18.97
CA ARG A 99 -1.52 14.37 -19.93
C ARG A 99 -0.12 13.83 -19.70
N ALA A 100 0.24 13.51 -18.46
CA ALA A 100 1.56 12.96 -18.14
C ALA A 100 1.73 11.53 -18.67
N GLU A 101 0.65 10.80 -19.01
CA GLU A 101 0.75 9.49 -19.68
C GLU A 101 1.45 9.57 -21.05
N LEU A 102 1.41 10.74 -21.72
CA LEU A 102 2.14 10.95 -22.97
C LEU A 102 3.67 10.93 -22.80
N LEU A 103 4.16 11.04 -21.56
CA LEU A 103 5.59 11.01 -21.24
C LEU A 103 6.09 9.60 -20.91
N LEU A 104 5.22 8.58 -20.96
CA LEU A 104 5.62 7.20 -20.72
C LEU A 104 6.57 6.75 -21.85
N PRO A 105 7.78 6.27 -21.52
CA PRO A 105 8.80 5.99 -22.52
C PRO A 105 8.56 4.69 -23.30
N GLU A 106 7.92 3.70 -22.68
CA GLU A 106 7.81 2.35 -23.24
C GLU A 106 6.36 1.96 -23.55
N ASP A 107 6.21 1.22 -24.65
CA ASP A 107 4.94 0.66 -25.07
C ASP A 107 4.73 -0.75 -24.51
N VAL A 108 3.48 -1.19 -24.54
CA VAL A 108 3.08 -2.51 -24.09
C VAL A 108 3.43 -3.56 -25.14
N GLY A 109 4.16 -4.61 -24.75
CA GLY A 109 4.33 -5.81 -25.57
C GLY A 109 3.00 -6.49 -25.90
N TYR A 110 2.94 -7.13 -27.05
CA TYR A 110 1.80 -7.96 -27.47
C TYR A 110 2.27 -9.03 -28.44
N LEU A 111 1.51 -10.11 -28.48
CA LEU A 111 1.59 -11.14 -29.50
C LEU A 111 0.26 -11.12 -30.25
N GLN A 112 0.35 -11.04 -31.58
CA GLN A 112 -0.79 -11.12 -32.47
C GLN A 112 -0.45 -12.18 -33.52
N ALA A 113 -1.39 -13.10 -33.74
CA ALA A 113 -1.24 -14.09 -34.78
C ALA A 113 -1.64 -13.49 -36.13
N ASP A 114 -1.02 -13.98 -37.19
CA ASP A 114 -1.37 -13.65 -38.56
C ASP A 114 -2.70 -14.31 -38.96
N ASP A 115 -3.27 -13.86 -40.07
CA ASP A 115 -4.56 -14.33 -40.56
C ASP A 115 -4.51 -15.85 -40.85
N GLY A 116 -5.20 -16.65 -40.03
CA GLY A 116 -5.27 -18.11 -40.17
C GLY A 116 -4.46 -18.88 -39.12
N GLU A 117 -3.62 -18.20 -38.34
CA GLU A 117 -2.89 -18.79 -37.22
C GLU A 117 -3.53 -18.42 -35.88
N GLU A 118 -3.38 -19.29 -34.88
CA GLU A 118 -3.85 -19.03 -33.52
C GLU A 118 -2.66 -18.84 -32.58
N THR A 119 -2.73 -17.84 -31.71
CA THR A 119 -1.61 -17.43 -30.84
C THR A 119 -1.09 -18.54 -29.93
N PHE A 120 -1.95 -19.50 -29.54
CA PHE A 120 -1.56 -20.59 -28.64
C PHE A 120 -0.79 -21.73 -29.32
N GLN A 121 -0.71 -21.74 -30.66
CA GLN A 121 0.04 -22.74 -31.42
C GLN A 121 1.54 -22.39 -31.50
N LEU A 122 1.90 -21.13 -31.26
CA LEU A 122 3.26 -20.62 -31.31
C LEU A 122 4.16 -21.26 -30.25
N LEU A 123 5.34 -21.71 -30.66
CA LEU A 123 6.33 -22.28 -29.75
C LEU A 123 7.15 -21.18 -29.08
N GLN A 124 7.73 -21.50 -27.92
CA GLN A 124 8.60 -20.55 -27.22
C GLN A 124 9.91 -20.29 -27.95
N GLN A 125 10.38 -21.23 -28.76
CA GLN A 125 11.57 -21.04 -29.59
C GLN A 125 11.29 -19.96 -30.65
N ASP A 126 10.16 -20.04 -31.34
CA ASP A 126 9.74 -19.05 -32.34
C ASP A 126 9.62 -17.64 -31.73
N ILE A 127 9.06 -17.53 -30.52
CA ILE A 127 8.96 -16.25 -29.79
C ILE A 127 10.35 -15.75 -29.40
N ALA A 128 11.24 -16.63 -28.93
CA ALA A 128 12.59 -16.25 -28.53
C ALA A 128 13.45 -15.78 -29.73
N ASP A 129 13.24 -16.37 -30.91
CA ASP A 129 13.94 -16.00 -32.13
C ASP A 129 13.41 -14.69 -32.75
N ALA A 130 12.12 -14.40 -32.57
CA ALA A 130 11.49 -13.17 -33.07
C ALA A 130 11.80 -11.92 -32.22
N VAL A 131 12.18 -12.11 -30.96
CA VAL A 131 12.37 -11.05 -29.99
C VAL A 131 13.84 -10.59 -29.94
N ASP A 132 14.09 -9.39 -29.41
CA ASP A 132 15.43 -8.86 -29.22
C ASP A 132 16.32 -9.77 -28.37
N ILE A 133 17.64 -9.73 -28.61
CA ILE A 133 18.62 -10.60 -27.93
C ILE A 133 18.51 -10.48 -26.40
N THR A 134 18.29 -9.26 -25.87
CA THR A 134 18.18 -9.04 -24.44
C THR A 134 16.97 -9.75 -23.84
N SER A 135 15.79 -9.67 -24.46
CA SER A 135 14.63 -10.41 -23.95
C SER A 135 14.71 -11.91 -24.27
N CYS A 136 15.30 -12.30 -25.41
CA CYS A 136 15.58 -13.69 -25.73
C CYS A 136 16.42 -14.37 -24.62
N THR A 137 17.45 -13.70 -24.08
CA THR A 137 18.31 -14.28 -23.03
C THR A 137 17.58 -14.60 -21.72
N LYS A 138 16.39 -14.02 -21.51
CA LYS A 138 15.51 -14.24 -20.34
C LYS A 138 14.73 -15.54 -20.45
N TYR A 139 14.58 -16.08 -21.65
CA TYR A 139 14.14 -17.45 -21.86
C TYR A 139 15.29 -18.40 -21.53
N PHE A 140 15.14 -19.19 -20.47
CA PHE A 140 16.10 -20.23 -20.10
C PHE A 140 15.46 -21.29 -19.19
N ASP A 141 16.09 -22.46 -19.18
CA ASP A 141 15.73 -23.58 -18.32
C ASP A 141 16.90 -23.94 -17.40
N LEU A 142 16.59 -24.13 -16.11
CA LEU A 142 17.50 -24.65 -15.09
C LEU A 142 17.07 -26.07 -14.75
N ASN A 143 17.79 -27.04 -15.30
CA ASN A 143 17.54 -28.45 -15.04
C ASN A 143 18.18 -28.89 -13.72
N LEU A 144 17.35 -29.00 -12.68
CA LEU A 144 17.71 -29.38 -11.31
C LEU A 144 16.88 -30.61 -10.88
N PRO A 145 17.21 -31.83 -11.36
CA PRO A 145 16.36 -33.00 -11.17
C PRO A 145 16.40 -33.59 -9.75
N GLN A 146 17.41 -33.26 -8.94
CA GLN A 146 17.69 -33.96 -7.68
C GLN A 146 16.80 -33.51 -6.51
N PHE A 147 16.46 -32.21 -6.44
CA PHE A 147 15.88 -31.58 -5.24
C PHE A 147 14.44 -31.07 -5.39
N GLY A 148 13.78 -31.35 -6.52
CA GLY A 148 12.43 -30.84 -6.78
C GLY A 148 11.31 -31.56 -6.01
N PRO A 149 10.07 -31.04 -6.06
CA PRO A 149 9.61 -29.83 -6.77
C PRO A 149 10.14 -28.48 -6.25
N TYR A 150 10.28 -27.52 -7.17
CA TYR A 150 10.74 -26.16 -6.85
C TYR A 150 9.59 -25.16 -6.65
N SER A 151 9.66 -24.43 -5.55
CA SER A 151 8.91 -23.21 -5.30
C SER A 151 9.74 -22.00 -5.74
N ILE A 152 9.09 -21.03 -6.35
CA ILE A 152 9.73 -19.81 -6.86
C ILE A 152 9.17 -18.58 -6.17
N ASN A 153 10.00 -17.55 -6.05
CA ASN A 153 9.56 -16.20 -5.73
C ASN A 153 10.45 -15.15 -6.39
N TYR A 154 9.83 -14.19 -7.09
CA TYR A 154 10.54 -13.01 -7.58
C TYR A 154 10.55 -11.92 -6.52
N SER A 155 11.64 -11.17 -6.48
CA SER A 155 11.69 -9.93 -5.73
C SER A 155 10.74 -8.90 -6.36
N ARG A 156 10.21 -7.99 -5.55
CA ARG A 156 9.38 -6.88 -6.01
C ARG A 156 10.06 -5.98 -7.04
N GLU A 157 11.38 -5.83 -6.95
CA GLU A 157 12.21 -5.09 -7.91
C GLU A 157 12.40 -5.85 -9.22
N SER A 158 11.84 -7.06 -9.36
CA SER A 158 12.01 -7.99 -10.48
C SER A 158 13.42 -8.46 -10.77
N ARG A 159 14.47 -7.97 -10.10
CA ARG A 159 15.87 -8.34 -10.40
C ARG A 159 16.32 -9.70 -9.86
N HIS A 160 15.80 -10.10 -8.71
CA HIS A 160 16.27 -11.29 -7.99
C HIS A 160 15.20 -12.37 -7.97
N LEU A 161 15.64 -13.61 -8.17
CA LEU A 161 14.84 -14.82 -8.14
C LEU A 161 15.31 -15.69 -6.99
N LEU A 162 14.34 -16.30 -6.31
CA LEU A 162 14.57 -17.24 -5.23
C LEU A 162 13.89 -18.56 -5.55
N LEU A 163 14.65 -19.63 -5.39
CA LEU A 163 14.27 -21.01 -5.66
C LEU A 163 14.38 -21.81 -4.36
N GLY A 164 13.35 -22.59 -4.07
CA GLY A 164 13.34 -23.55 -2.96
C GLY A 164 12.87 -24.91 -3.44
N GLY A 165 13.77 -25.87 -3.52
CA GLY A 165 13.48 -27.27 -3.78
C GLY A 165 12.96 -27.96 -2.52
N SER A 166 11.92 -28.77 -2.66
CA SER A 166 11.25 -29.40 -1.53
C SER A 166 12.14 -30.35 -0.72
N ARG A 167 13.31 -30.73 -1.23
CA ARG A 167 14.29 -31.60 -0.54
C ARG A 167 15.43 -30.83 0.17
N GLY A 168 15.37 -29.50 0.23
CA GLY A 168 16.30 -28.70 1.03
C GLY A 168 17.19 -27.75 0.25
N HIS A 169 17.21 -27.83 -1.09
CA HIS A 169 17.98 -26.91 -1.92
C HIS A 169 17.35 -25.53 -1.92
N VAL A 170 18.10 -24.51 -1.53
CA VAL A 170 17.67 -23.11 -1.58
C VAL A 170 18.72 -22.32 -2.34
N ALA A 171 18.28 -21.59 -3.37
CA ALA A 171 19.15 -20.79 -4.20
C ALA A 171 18.55 -19.41 -4.46
N ALA A 172 19.33 -18.37 -4.20
CA ALA A 172 19.02 -17.00 -4.56
C ALA A 172 19.94 -16.55 -5.70
N LEU A 173 19.39 -15.98 -6.76
CA LEU A 173 20.16 -15.57 -7.93
C LEU A 173 19.62 -14.27 -8.54
N ASP A 174 20.51 -13.46 -9.11
CA ASP A 174 20.14 -12.43 -10.08
C ASP A 174 19.92 -13.13 -11.42
N TRP A 175 18.65 -13.25 -11.83
CA TRP A 175 18.28 -14.09 -12.97
C TRP A 175 18.51 -13.40 -14.31
N VAL A 176 18.58 -12.06 -14.32
CA VAL A 176 18.90 -11.29 -15.53
C VAL A 176 20.37 -11.45 -15.88
N THR A 177 21.27 -11.33 -14.89
CA THR A 177 22.71 -11.58 -15.11
C THR A 177 23.12 -13.04 -14.98
N LYS A 178 22.19 -13.91 -14.55
CA LYS A 178 22.41 -15.33 -14.26
C LYS A 178 23.49 -15.54 -13.19
N ARG A 179 23.68 -14.56 -12.30
CA ARG A 179 24.66 -14.61 -11.22
C ARG A 179 24.01 -15.16 -9.96
N LEU A 180 24.57 -16.25 -9.43
CA LEU A 180 24.18 -16.80 -8.15
C LEU A 180 24.60 -15.84 -7.01
N LEU A 181 23.66 -15.54 -6.10
CA LEU A 181 23.94 -14.81 -4.86
C LEU A 181 24.29 -15.78 -3.74
N CYS A 182 23.47 -16.82 -3.59
CA CYS A 182 23.56 -17.79 -2.53
C CYS A 182 23.05 -19.14 -3.02
N GLU A 183 23.72 -20.21 -2.62
CA GLU A 183 23.22 -21.58 -2.73
C GLU A 183 23.54 -22.30 -1.43
N THR A 184 22.50 -22.80 -0.78
CA THR A 184 22.61 -23.54 0.47
C THR A 184 21.71 -24.77 0.41
N ASN A 185 22.16 -25.86 1.03
CA ASN A 185 21.33 -27.03 1.23
C ASN A 185 20.99 -27.13 2.72
N VAL A 186 19.71 -26.97 3.01
CA VAL A 186 19.15 -26.97 4.36
C VAL A 186 18.98 -28.40 4.90
N MET A 187 19.06 -29.43 4.04
CA MET A 187 18.89 -30.84 4.41
C MET A 187 17.53 -31.21 5.04
N GLU A 188 16.58 -30.27 5.05
CA GLU A 188 15.20 -30.45 5.48
C GLU A 188 14.23 -30.18 4.34
N SER A 189 12.96 -30.56 4.52
CA SER A 189 11.92 -30.23 3.54
C SER A 189 11.61 -28.74 3.54
N VAL A 190 11.67 -28.10 2.37
CA VAL A 190 11.28 -26.70 2.17
C VAL A 190 9.89 -26.65 1.56
N HIS A 191 8.97 -25.94 2.22
CA HIS A 191 7.57 -25.85 1.80
C HIS A 191 7.29 -24.59 0.97
N ALA A 192 7.89 -23.47 1.35
CA ALA A 192 7.72 -22.18 0.69
C ALA A 192 8.95 -21.31 0.91
N VAL A 193 9.19 -20.40 -0.03
CA VAL A 193 10.24 -19.40 0.07
C VAL A 193 9.68 -18.05 -0.33
N GLN A 194 10.10 -16.97 0.34
CA GLN A 194 9.59 -15.63 0.13
C GLN A 194 10.67 -14.58 0.38
N TRP A 195 10.88 -13.68 -0.58
CA TRP A 195 11.64 -12.45 -0.34
C TRP A 195 10.90 -11.54 0.64
N LEU A 196 11.65 -10.83 1.48
CA LEU A 196 11.09 -9.81 2.35
C LEU A 196 10.99 -8.47 1.59
N HIS A 197 11.43 -7.36 2.19
CA HIS A 197 11.35 -6.02 1.61
C HIS A 197 12.33 -5.82 0.46
N MET A 198 13.60 -6.14 0.70
CA MET A 198 14.71 -5.97 -0.23
C MET A 198 15.39 -7.32 -0.46
N PRO A 199 16.17 -7.49 -1.54
CA PRO A 199 16.97 -8.69 -1.79
C PRO A 199 18.17 -8.82 -0.83
N THR A 200 18.02 -8.34 0.40
CA THR A 200 18.96 -8.50 1.50
C THR A 200 18.59 -9.69 2.37
N MET A 201 17.31 -10.00 2.50
CA MET A 201 16.84 -11.09 3.36
C MET A 201 15.67 -11.84 2.74
N PHE A 202 15.63 -13.14 2.98
CA PHE A 202 14.53 -13.99 2.57
C PHE A 202 14.14 -14.97 3.67
N ALA A 203 12.88 -15.36 3.67
CA ALA A 203 12.33 -16.35 4.59
C ALA A 203 12.16 -17.70 3.89
N VAL A 204 12.58 -18.77 4.56
CA VAL A 204 12.42 -20.17 4.12
C VAL A 204 11.55 -20.89 5.15
N ALA A 205 10.46 -21.50 4.70
CA ALA A 205 9.65 -22.38 5.54
C ALA A 205 10.21 -23.80 5.45
N GLN A 206 10.95 -24.21 6.48
CA GLN A 206 11.49 -25.55 6.58
C GLN A 206 10.44 -26.53 7.11
N LYS A 207 10.87 -27.70 7.61
CA LYS A 207 9.97 -28.73 8.11
C LYS A 207 9.23 -28.27 9.37
N SER A 208 9.99 -27.82 10.37
CA SER A 208 9.45 -27.47 11.68
C SER A 208 9.24 -25.97 11.83
N TRP A 209 10.24 -25.15 11.46
CA TRP A 209 10.21 -23.71 11.72
C TRP A 209 10.51 -22.91 10.46
N THR A 210 10.12 -21.62 10.47
CA THR A 210 10.56 -20.68 9.44
C THR A 210 11.87 -20.04 9.84
N TYR A 211 12.80 -19.98 8.90
CA TYR A 211 14.11 -19.38 9.06
C TYR A 211 14.22 -18.13 8.18
N ILE A 212 14.93 -17.13 8.66
CA ILE A 212 15.30 -15.95 7.87
C ILE A 212 16.80 -16.03 7.58
N TYR A 213 17.13 -15.88 6.31
CA TYR A 213 18.49 -15.88 5.79
C TYR A 213 18.87 -14.49 5.28
N ASP A 214 20.16 -14.19 5.34
CA ASP A 214 20.77 -13.09 4.59
C ASP A 214 20.90 -13.45 3.10
N SER A 215 21.12 -12.45 2.26
CA SER A 215 21.42 -12.54 0.84
C SER A 215 22.58 -13.48 0.49
N GLN A 216 23.53 -13.67 1.42
CA GLN A 216 24.66 -14.58 1.29
C GLN A 216 24.35 -16.01 1.77
N GLY A 217 23.16 -16.27 2.31
CA GLY A 217 22.77 -17.59 2.83
C GLY A 217 23.11 -17.85 4.28
N VAL A 218 23.52 -16.83 5.04
CA VAL A 218 23.74 -16.95 6.48
C VAL A 218 22.41 -16.94 7.21
N GLU A 219 22.21 -17.89 8.12
CA GLU A 219 21.03 -17.95 8.98
C GLU A 219 21.04 -16.80 10.00
N LEU A 220 20.03 -15.93 9.93
CA LEU A 220 19.86 -14.82 10.87
C LEU A 220 18.96 -15.21 12.04
N HIS A 221 17.79 -15.78 11.73
CA HIS A 221 16.78 -16.07 12.73
C HIS A 221 16.10 -17.41 12.50
N CYS A 222 15.83 -18.10 13.60
CA CYS A 222 14.97 -19.27 13.68
C CYS A 222 13.69 -18.89 14.44
N LEU A 223 12.55 -18.86 13.76
CA LEU A 223 11.29 -18.36 14.31
C LEU A 223 10.45 -19.53 14.84
N LYS A 224 10.71 -19.92 16.09
CA LYS A 224 10.02 -21.05 16.76
C LYS A 224 8.51 -20.86 16.93
N ALA A 225 8.04 -19.61 16.96
CA ALA A 225 6.61 -19.30 17.03
C ALA A 225 5.85 -19.68 15.75
N LEU A 226 6.57 -19.79 14.62
CA LEU A 226 6.03 -20.08 13.30
C LEU A 226 6.29 -21.55 12.97
N ASP A 227 5.46 -22.41 13.54
CA ASP A 227 5.58 -23.87 13.41
C ASP A 227 4.84 -24.41 12.18
N SER A 228 5.51 -25.31 11.45
CA SER A 228 4.98 -26.12 10.35
C SER A 228 4.26 -25.26 9.29
N VAL A 229 4.96 -24.25 8.77
CA VAL A 229 4.42 -23.30 7.79
C VAL A 229 4.45 -23.90 6.39
N LEU A 230 3.32 -23.82 5.69
CA LEU A 230 3.16 -24.35 4.33
C LEU A 230 3.20 -23.26 3.26
N ARG A 231 2.71 -22.06 3.57
CA ARG A 231 2.73 -20.91 2.66
C ARG A 231 3.14 -19.65 3.41
N MET A 232 3.86 -18.78 2.70
CA MET A 232 4.30 -17.48 3.20
C MET A 232 4.00 -16.41 2.17
N THR A 233 3.69 -15.21 2.62
CA THR A 233 3.56 -14.01 1.79
C THR A 233 4.03 -12.80 2.58
N PHE A 234 4.77 -11.89 1.95
CA PHE A 234 5.26 -10.68 2.60
C PHE A 234 4.44 -9.46 2.20
N LEU A 235 4.01 -8.66 3.18
CA LEU A 235 3.30 -7.39 2.97
C LEU A 235 4.31 -6.23 2.96
N PRO A 236 4.71 -5.69 1.79
CA PRO A 236 5.88 -4.84 1.69
C PRO A 236 5.74 -3.47 2.36
N TYR A 237 4.58 -2.81 2.26
CA TYR A 237 4.38 -1.49 2.90
C TYR A 237 4.21 -1.55 4.42
N HIS A 238 3.87 -2.73 4.96
CA HIS A 238 3.58 -2.92 6.38
C HIS A 238 4.72 -3.64 7.10
N PHE A 239 5.70 -4.17 6.37
CA PHE A 239 6.79 -5.01 6.89
C PHE A 239 6.30 -6.24 7.65
N LEU A 240 5.18 -6.83 7.22
CA LEU A 240 4.61 -8.01 7.86
C LEU A 240 4.88 -9.26 7.02
N LEU A 241 5.49 -10.27 7.63
CA LEU A 241 5.53 -11.62 7.10
C LEU A 241 4.28 -12.35 7.57
N VAL A 242 3.46 -12.79 6.62
CA VAL A 242 2.27 -13.59 6.88
C VAL A 242 2.57 -15.04 6.59
N THR A 243 2.24 -15.91 7.53
CA THR A 243 2.47 -17.35 7.41
C THR A 243 1.20 -18.14 7.67
N ALA A 244 1.01 -19.19 6.87
CA ALA A 244 -0.08 -20.15 7.02
C ALA A 244 0.49 -21.51 7.42
N SER A 245 0.06 -21.99 8.58
CA SER A 245 0.51 -23.25 9.18
C SER A 245 -0.37 -24.44 8.76
N GLU A 246 0.21 -25.63 8.76
CA GLU A 246 -0.50 -26.90 8.61
C GLU A 246 -1.58 -27.08 9.70
N LYS A 247 -1.33 -26.56 10.91
CA LYS A 247 -2.27 -26.64 12.04
C LYS A 247 -3.49 -25.70 11.91
N GLY A 248 -3.55 -24.89 10.85
CA GLY A 248 -4.64 -23.96 10.59
C GLY A 248 -4.48 -22.57 11.22
N TYR A 249 -3.30 -22.28 11.75
CA TYR A 249 -2.96 -20.94 12.23
C TYR A 249 -2.50 -20.04 11.09
N LEU A 250 -3.05 -18.83 11.06
CA LEU A 250 -2.59 -17.71 10.25
C LEU A 250 -1.93 -16.71 11.18
N SER A 251 -0.70 -16.33 10.88
CA SER A 251 0.07 -15.48 11.78
C SER A 251 0.77 -14.34 11.04
N TRP A 252 0.82 -13.18 11.70
CA TRP A 252 1.44 -11.96 11.20
C TRP A 252 2.63 -11.64 12.08
N LEU A 253 3.82 -11.71 11.50
CA LEU A 253 5.08 -11.33 12.15
C LEU A 253 5.53 -10.00 11.58
N ASP A 254 5.80 -9.03 12.46
CA ASP A 254 6.48 -7.80 12.07
C ASP A 254 7.98 -8.07 11.90
N THR A 255 8.48 -7.94 10.68
CA THR A 255 9.88 -8.21 10.34
C THR A 255 10.83 -7.10 10.78
N SER A 256 10.35 -5.86 10.93
CA SER A 256 11.23 -4.76 11.33
C SER A 256 11.45 -4.74 12.84
N ILE A 257 10.43 -5.11 13.63
CA ILE A 257 10.48 -5.14 15.10
C ILE A 257 10.79 -6.55 15.62
N GLY A 258 10.50 -7.59 14.85
CA GLY A 258 10.64 -8.99 15.25
C GLY A 258 9.55 -9.48 16.21
N LYS A 259 8.38 -8.80 16.25
CA LYS A 259 7.27 -9.12 17.15
C LYS A 259 6.08 -9.69 16.39
N MET A 260 5.44 -10.70 16.99
CA MET A 260 4.16 -11.21 16.48
C MET A 260 3.06 -10.18 16.72
N VAL A 261 2.39 -9.76 15.65
CA VAL A 261 1.28 -8.81 15.70
C VAL A 261 -0.02 -9.52 16.03
N ALA A 262 -0.30 -10.60 15.29
CA ALA A 262 -1.54 -11.36 15.44
C ALA A 262 -1.31 -12.83 15.09
N GLN A 263 -2.06 -13.71 15.75
CA GLN A 263 -2.14 -15.13 15.41
C GLN A 263 -3.59 -15.58 15.55
N PHE A 264 -4.18 -15.99 14.42
CA PHE A 264 -5.57 -16.43 14.35
C PHE A 264 -5.66 -17.89 13.95
N ASN A 265 -6.66 -18.59 14.48
CA ASN A 265 -7.00 -19.92 14.02
C ASN A 265 -8.11 -19.79 12.98
N ALA A 266 -7.85 -20.22 11.75
CA ALA A 266 -8.81 -20.14 10.65
C ALA A 266 -10.01 -21.09 10.80
N LYS A 267 -9.98 -22.01 11.77
CA LYS A 267 -11.01 -23.02 12.08
C LYS A 267 -11.43 -23.85 10.85
N SER A 268 -10.50 -24.11 9.94
CA SER A 268 -10.79 -24.80 8.67
C SER A 268 -9.69 -25.79 8.28
N GLY A 269 -8.95 -26.28 9.28
CA GLY A 269 -7.89 -27.27 9.12
C GLY A 269 -6.66 -26.70 8.40
N ARG A 270 -6.01 -27.57 7.62
CA ARG A 270 -4.75 -27.31 6.92
C ARG A 270 -4.87 -26.19 5.89
N LEU A 271 -4.00 -25.17 6.00
CA LEU A 271 -3.98 -24.01 5.11
C LEU A 271 -2.91 -24.17 4.02
N ASN A 272 -3.27 -24.79 2.91
CA ASN A 272 -2.37 -25.00 1.77
C ASN A 272 -2.33 -23.82 0.79
N VAL A 273 -3.32 -22.92 0.86
CA VAL A 273 -3.54 -21.86 -0.12
C VAL A 273 -3.65 -20.52 0.57
N MET A 274 -2.75 -19.61 0.22
CA MET A 274 -2.70 -18.25 0.76
C MET A 274 -2.19 -17.29 -0.31
N LYS A 275 -2.85 -16.15 -0.47
CA LYS A 275 -2.37 -15.02 -1.27
C LYS A 275 -2.72 -13.69 -0.61
N GLN A 276 -1.86 -12.70 -0.82
CA GLN A 276 -2.13 -11.31 -0.46
C GLN A 276 -2.94 -10.63 -1.58
N ASN A 277 -3.83 -9.71 -1.20
CA ASN A 277 -4.29 -8.66 -2.10
C ASN A 277 -3.31 -7.44 -2.04
N PRO A 278 -2.58 -7.13 -3.12
CA PRO A 278 -1.58 -6.06 -3.14
C PRO A 278 -2.16 -4.66 -2.91
N TYR A 279 -3.44 -4.44 -3.25
CA TYR A 279 -4.09 -3.12 -3.10
C TYR A 279 -4.45 -2.77 -1.65
N ASN A 280 -4.92 -3.73 -0.86
CA ASN A 280 -5.42 -3.47 0.51
C ASN A 280 -4.68 -4.26 1.61
N ALA A 281 -3.70 -5.08 1.24
CA ALA A 281 -2.91 -5.94 2.13
C ALA A 281 -3.72 -6.98 2.94
N VAL A 282 -4.98 -7.22 2.56
CA VAL A 282 -5.80 -8.29 3.13
C VAL A 282 -5.31 -9.64 2.61
N VAL A 283 -5.31 -10.64 3.49
CA VAL A 283 -4.81 -11.98 3.18
C VAL A 283 -6.00 -12.88 2.86
N LEU A 284 -5.94 -13.59 1.74
CA LEU A 284 -6.94 -14.54 1.31
C LEU A 284 -6.44 -15.96 1.57
N THR A 285 -7.29 -16.77 2.20
CA THR A 285 -7.01 -18.19 2.45
C THR A 285 -8.05 -19.05 1.75
N GLY A 286 -7.59 -20.06 1.01
CA GLY A 286 -8.44 -21.07 0.38
C GLY A 286 -8.58 -22.30 1.27
N HIS A 287 -9.81 -22.80 1.41
CA HIS A 287 -10.10 -23.96 2.26
C HIS A 287 -10.54 -25.18 1.45
N THR A 288 -10.48 -26.34 2.11
CA THR A 288 -10.94 -27.64 1.57
C THR A 288 -12.44 -27.67 1.29
N ASN A 289 -13.24 -26.85 1.97
CA ASN A 289 -14.69 -26.77 1.78
C ASN A 289 -15.08 -25.90 0.57
N GLY A 290 -14.12 -25.45 -0.25
CA GLY A 290 -14.39 -24.56 -1.38
C GLY A 290 -14.67 -23.10 -1.01
N VAL A 291 -14.51 -22.76 0.27
CA VAL A 291 -14.68 -21.40 0.82
C VAL A 291 -13.34 -20.67 0.78
N VAL A 292 -13.38 -19.41 0.37
CA VAL A 292 -12.28 -18.46 0.49
C VAL A 292 -12.60 -17.49 1.61
N LYS A 293 -11.68 -17.31 2.56
CA LYS A 293 -11.80 -16.34 3.65
C LYS A 293 -10.80 -15.21 3.47
N MET A 294 -11.23 -14.00 3.79
CA MET A 294 -10.40 -12.79 3.77
C MET A 294 -10.09 -12.35 5.20
N TRP A 295 -8.82 -12.10 5.48
CA TRP A 295 -8.31 -11.83 6.82
C TRP A 295 -7.60 -10.47 6.89
N SER A 296 -7.93 -9.71 7.94
CA SER A 296 -7.18 -8.54 8.37
C SER A 296 -6.62 -8.82 9.77
N PRO A 297 -5.41 -8.37 10.11
CA PRO A 297 -4.84 -8.56 11.46
C PRO A 297 -5.66 -7.88 12.57
N ASN A 298 -6.61 -7.00 12.21
CA ASN A 298 -7.45 -6.27 13.15
C ASN A 298 -8.67 -7.05 13.63
N MET A 299 -9.04 -8.12 12.91
CA MET A 299 -10.25 -8.89 13.17
C MET A 299 -9.88 -10.35 13.37
N ARG A 300 -10.21 -10.89 14.55
CA ARG A 300 -9.99 -12.32 14.87
C ARG A 300 -10.87 -13.24 14.02
N GLU A 301 -12.00 -12.74 13.56
CA GLU A 301 -12.89 -13.42 12.63
C GLU A 301 -12.60 -12.98 11.18
N PRO A 302 -12.86 -13.84 10.19
CA PRO A 302 -12.64 -13.48 8.79
C PRO A 302 -13.55 -12.31 8.41
N ALA A 303 -12.98 -11.29 7.78
CA ALA A 303 -13.72 -10.10 7.35
C ALA A 303 -14.76 -10.41 6.27
N VAL A 304 -14.47 -11.41 5.42
CA VAL A 304 -15.39 -11.92 4.39
C VAL A 304 -15.22 -13.43 4.28
N THR A 305 -16.33 -14.13 4.13
CA THR A 305 -16.38 -15.56 3.79
C THR A 305 -17.13 -15.72 2.46
N MET A 306 -16.46 -16.28 1.44
CA MET A 306 -17.04 -16.46 0.11
C MET A 306 -17.04 -17.93 -0.27
N LEU A 307 -18.20 -18.45 -0.67
CA LEU A 307 -18.29 -19.79 -1.25
C LEU A 307 -17.94 -19.72 -2.74
N CYS A 308 -16.74 -20.16 -3.09
CA CYS A 308 -16.25 -20.06 -4.47
C CYS A 308 -16.53 -21.32 -5.27
N ALA A 309 -16.31 -22.49 -4.68
CA ALA A 309 -16.50 -23.78 -5.34
C ALA A 309 -17.16 -24.79 -4.39
N LYS A 310 -17.65 -25.90 -4.96
CA LYS A 310 -18.15 -27.04 -4.17
C LYS A 310 -17.03 -28.00 -3.78
N ALA A 311 -15.89 -27.90 -4.45
CA ALA A 311 -14.70 -28.69 -4.21
C ALA A 311 -13.59 -27.86 -3.54
N PRO A 312 -12.54 -28.51 -2.98
CA PRO A 312 -11.39 -27.82 -2.40
C PRO A 312 -10.78 -26.77 -3.34
N VAL A 313 -10.51 -25.59 -2.78
CA VAL A 313 -9.72 -24.57 -3.48
C VAL A 313 -8.28 -25.06 -3.58
N ARG A 314 -7.74 -25.13 -4.80
CA ARG A 314 -6.36 -25.56 -5.08
C ARG A 314 -5.38 -24.41 -5.07
N ASP A 315 -5.78 -23.27 -5.64
CA ASP A 315 -4.97 -22.06 -5.61
C ASP A 315 -5.84 -20.80 -5.82
N LEU A 316 -5.26 -19.64 -5.47
CA LEU A 316 -5.88 -18.32 -5.56
C LEU A 316 -4.89 -17.35 -6.21
N ALA A 317 -5.40 -16.35 -6.92
CA ALA A 317 -4.63 -15.20 -7.35
C ALA A 317 -5.46 -13.93 -7.27
N VAL A 318 -4.84 -12.82 -6.89
CA VAL A 318 -5.47 -11.51 -6.85
C VAL A 318 -4.76 -10.60 -7.84
N ASP A 319 -5.54 -9.80 -8.55
CA ASP A 319 -5.03 -8.76 -9.45
C ASP A 319 -4.23 -7.69 -8.68
N GLN A 320 -3.23 -7.09 -9.33
CA GLN A 320 -2.38 -6.06 -8.73
C GLN A 320 -3.17 -4.83 -8.27
N ARG A 321 -4.28 -4.53 -8.96
CA ARG A 321 -5.20 -3.43 -8.62
C ARG A 321 -6.22 -3.81 -7.55
N GLY A 322 -6.26 -5.08 -7.13
CA GLY A 322 -7.20 -5.61 -6.14
C GLY A 322 -8.65 -5.65 -6.59
N LEU A 323 -8.91 -5.61 -7.91
CA LEU A 323 -10.26 -5.60 -8.48
C LEU A 323 -10.79 -7.02 -8.68
N TYR A 324 -9.94 -7.91 -9.16
CA TYR A 324 -10.31 -9.27 -9.54
C TYR A 324 -9.63 -10.32 -8.67
N LEU A 325 -10.36 -11.41 -8.42
CA LEU A 325 -9.87 -12.61 -7.75
C LEU A 325 -10.13 -13.82 -8.65
N ALA A 326 -9.09 -14.59 -8.94
CA ALA A 326 -9.17 -15.85 -9.64
C ALA A 326 -9.11 -16.97 -8.61
N THR A 327 -10.10 -17.85 -8.64
CA THR A 327 -10.18 -19.02 -7.77
C THR A 327 -10.19 -20.28 -8.59
N VAL A 328 -9.30 -21.20 -8.26
CA VAL A 328 -9.14 -22.47 -8.93
C VAL A 328 -9.48 -23.58 -7.97
N ALA A 329 -10.38 -24.48 -8.37
CA ALA A 329 -10.84 -25.56 -7.53
C ALA A 329 -10.57 -26.94 -8.14
N ALA A 330 -10.58 -27.96 -7.27
CA ALA A 330 -10.34 -29.35 -7.67
C ALA A 330 -11.44 -29.92 -8.59
N ASP A 331 -12.59 -29.27 -8.70
CA ASP A 331 -13.67 -29.59 -9.63
C ASP A 331 -13.39 -29.17 -11.09
N ARG A 332 -12.15 -28.73 -11.38
CA ARG A 332 -11.72 -28.20 -12.69
C ARG A 332 -12.45 -26.92 -13.09
N THR A 333 -12.89 -26.13 -12.12
CA THR A 333 -13.45 -24.81 -12.39
C THR A 333 -12.45 -23.70 -12.04
N LEU A 334 -12.23 -22.81 -12.99
CA LEU A 334 -11.66 -21.49 -12.74
C LEU A 334 -12.82 -20.50 -12.67
N LYS A 335 -12.93 -19.76 -11.57
CA LYS A 335 -13.89 -18.67 -11.45
C LYS A 335 -13.19 -17.36 -11.20
N ILE A 336 -13.64 -16.32 -11.89
CA ILE A 336 -13.16 -14.95 -11.70
C ILE A 336 -14.25 -14.17 -10.98
N TRP A 337 -13.85 -13.44 -9.94
CA TRP A 337 -14.71 -12.70 -9.04
C TRP A 337 -14.34 -11.22 -9.04
N ASP A 338 -15.34 -10.34 -8.93
CA ASP A 338 -15.09 -8.93 -8.56
C ASP A 338 -15.01 -8.84 -7.04
N VAL A 339 -13.85 -8.42 -6.51
CA VAL A 339 -13.57 -8.32 -5.07
C VAL A 339 -14.39 -7.21 -4.40
N ARG A 340 -14.88 -6.23 -5.15
CA ARG A 340 -15.65 -5.10 -4.56
C ARG A 340 -17.11 -5.45 -4.33
N THR A 341 -17.67 -6.28 -5.21
CA THR A 341 -19.07 -6.70 -5.14
C THR A 341 -19.23 -8.14 -4.64
N PHE A 342 -18.13 -8.89 -4.57
CA PHE A 342 -18.08 -10.31 -4.21
C PHE A 342 -18.94 -11.21 -5.11
N LYS A 343 -19.15 -10.80 -6.37
CA LYS A 343 -19.91 -11.56 -7.36
C LYS A 343 -18.98 -12.28 -8.33
N ALA A 344 -19.37 -13.49 -8.73
CA ALA A 344 -18.71 -14.21 -9.81
C ALA A 344 -19.00 -13.50 -11.13
N LEU A 345 -17.94 -13.16 -11.87
CA LEU A 345 -18.01 -12.57 -13.19
C LEU A 345 -18.04 -13.67 -14.25
N GLN A 346 -17.07 -14.58 -14.18
CA GLN A 346 -16.87 -15.62 -15.18
C GLN A 346 -16.58 -16.97 -14.53
N ALA A 347 -16.98 -18.04 -15.20
CA ALA A 347 -16.69 -19.41 -14.81
C ALA A 347 -16.23 -20.21 -16.04
N TYR A 348 -15.02 -20.74 -15.98
CA TYR A 348 -14.39 -21.54 -17.01
C TYR A 348 -14.27 -22.98 -16.52
N LYS A 349 -14.61 -23.94 -17.38
CA LYS A 349 -14.40 -25.36 -17.13
C LYS A 349 -13.12 -25.81 -17.82
N LEU A 350 -12.17 -26.30 -17.04
CA LEU A 350 -10.86 -26.71 -17.50
C LEU A 350 -10.89 -28.19 -17.91
N GLN A 351 -10.05 -28.53 -18.90
CA GLN A 351 -9.95 -29.90 -19.41
C GLN A 351 -9.31 -30.85 -18.38
N ALA A 352 -8.26 -30.37 -17.71
CA ALA A 352 -7.51 -31.11 -16.70
C ALA A 352 -7.65 -30.49 -15.29
N GLY A 353 -7.27 -31.26 -14.28
CA GLY A 353 -7.16 -30.82 -12.89
C GLY A 353 -6.17 -29.66 -12.75
N PRO A 354 -6.59 -28.49 -12.26
CA PRO A 354 -5.72 -27.34 -12.21
C PRO A 354 -4.81 -27.34 -10.98
N GLY A 355 -3.59 -26.83 -11.15
CA GLY A 355 -2.56 -26.75 -10.12
C GLY A 355 -2.52 -25.38 -9.46
N HIS A 356 -1.90 -24.43 -10.14
CA HIS A 356 -1.54 -23.11 -9.65
C HIS A 356 -2.11 -22.02 -10.56
N VAL A 357 -2.36 -20.84 -9.97
CA VAL A 357 -2.84 -19.66 -10.70
C VAL A 357 -2.08 -18.42 -10.27
N THR A 358 -1.80 -17.54 -11.22
CA THR A 358 -1.19 -16.24 -10.92
C THR A 358 -1.71 -15.16 -11.87
N PHE A 359 -1.78 -13.93 -11.38
CA PHE A 359 -2.11 -12.75 -12.17
C PHE A 359 -0.82 -12.02 -12.54
N SER A 360 -0.78 -11.49 -13.76
CA SER A 360 0.22 -10.51 -14.18
C SER A 360 -0.24 -9.09 -13.81
N GLN A 361 0.68 -8.12 -13.85
CA GLN A 361 0.38 -6.71 -13.58
C GLN A 361 -0.67 -6.12 -14.56
N LYS A 362 -0.79 -6.70 -15.76
CA LYS A 362 -1.75 -6.30 -16.80
C LYS A 362 -3.00 -7.19 -16.90
N GLU A 363 -3.43 -7.76 -15.78
CA GLU A 363 -4.68 -8.53 -15.69
C GLU A 363 -4.67 -9.84 -16.52
N MET A 364 -3.50 -10.32 -16.99
CA MET A 364 -3.38 -11.67 -17.59
C MET A 364 -3.33 -12.75 -16.51
N VAL A 365 -3.89 -13.93 -16.81
CA VAL A 365 -3.94 -15.05 -15.87
C VAL A 365 -3.16 -16.22 -16.43
N ALA A 366 -2.18 -16.70 -15.68
CA ALA A 366 -1.52 -17.97 -15.97
C ALA A 366 -2.13 -19.08 -15.10
N LEU A 367 -2.41 -20.23 -15.71
CA LEU A 367 -2.93 -21.44 -15.08
C LEU A 367 -2.00 -22.59 -15.37
N SER A 368 -1.71 -23.42 -14.37
CA SER A 368 -1.09 -24.73 -14.61
C SER A 368 -2.12 -25.85 -14.64
N LEU A 369 -1.97 -26.72 -15.62
CA LEU A 369 -2.74 -27.94 -15.87
C LEU A 369 -1.76 -29.13 -15.84
N GLY A 370 -1.32 -29.50 -14.64
CA GLY A 370 -0.29 -30.53 -14.45
C GLY A 370 1.07 -30.08 -15.02
N SER A 371 1.43 -30.57 -16.19
CA SER A 371 2.67 -30.21 -16.92
C SER A 371 2.48 -29.08 -17.92
N TYR A 372 1.24 -28.76 -18.29
CA TYR A 372 0.96 -27.66 -19.22
C TYR A 372 0.72 -26.37 -18.45
N VAL A 373 1.11 -25.25 -19.05
CA VAL A 373 0.82 -23.91 -18.58
C VAL A 373 0.04 -23.19 -19.68
N GLU A 374 -1.11 -22.63 -19.33
CA GLU A 374 -1.96 -21.85 -20.21
C GLU A 374 -2.06 -20.43 -19.68
N VAL A 375 -1.85 -19.45 -20.56
CA VAL A 375 -2.03 -18.03 -20.24
C VAL A 375 -3.30 -17.54 -20.92
N TYR A 376 -4.13 -16.80 -20.20
CA TYR A 376 -5.36 -16.19 -20.70
C TYR A 376 -5.27 -14.67 -20.61
N LYS A 377 -5.59 -13.99 -21.70
CA LYS A 377 -5.66 -12.53 -21.82
C LYS A 377 -7.12 -12.08 -21.73
N ASP A 378 -7.39 -10.96 -21.05
CA ASP A 378 -8.74 -10.33 -20.93
C ASP A 378 -9.86 -11.20 -20.32
N CYS A 379 -9.51 -12.29 -19.64
CA CYS A 379 -10.48 -13.23 -19.05
C CYS A 379 -11.38 -12.60 -17.97
N CYS A 380 -10.96 -11.48 -17.37
CA CYS A 380 -11.71 -10.73 -16.36
C CYS A 380 -12.87 -9.92 -16.95
N ARG A 381 -12.78 -9.48 -18.21
CA ARG A 381 -13.77 -8.58 -18.84
C ARG A 381 -14.65 -9.29 -19.83
N LYS A 382 -14.08 -10.21 -20.61
CA LYS A 382 -14.78 -10.96 -21.66
C LYS A 382 -14.67 -12.44 -21.39
N THR A 383 -15.66 -13.21 -21.83
CA THR A 383 -15.58 -14.66 -21.90
C THR A 383 -14.62 -15.05 -23.00
N VAL A 384 -13.51 -15.68 -22.64
CA VAL A 384 -12.47 -16.10 -23.58
C VAL A 384 -12.57 -17.61 -23.81
N SER A 385 -12.55 -18.03 -25.08
CA SER A 385 -12.67 -19.45 -25.46
C SER A 385 -11.33 -20.13 -25.68
N SER A 386 -10.32 -19.41 -26.18
CA SER A 386 -8.99 -19.93 -26.48
C SER A 386 -7.92 -19.28 -25.58
N PRO A 387 -6.91 -20.04 -25.13
CA PRO A 387 -5.80 -19.46 -24.39
C PRO A 387 -4.99 -18.54 -25.30
N TYR A 388 -4.30 -17.57 -24.70
CA TYR A 388 -3.34 -16.68 -25.37
C TYR A 388 -2.07 -17.44 -25.75
N LEU A 389 -1.52 -18.21 -24.80
CA LEU A 389 -0.31 -19.02 -25.00
C LEU A 389 -0.46 -20.35 -24.27
N ARG A 390 0.06 -21.44 -24.85
CA ARG A 390 0.16 -22.75 -24.22
C ARG A 390 1.60 -23.23 -24.26
N HIS A 391 2.15 -23.59 -23.11
CA HIS A 391 3.51 -24.11 -22.98
C HIS A 391 3.52 -25.46 -22.24
N LYS A 392 4.38 -26.38 -22.67
CA LYS A 392 4.58 -27.68 -22.03
C LYS A 392 5.87 -27.66 -21.20
N ALA A 393 5.73 -27.66 -19.88
CA ALA A 393 6.86 -27.73 -18.97
C ALA A 393 7.47 -29.16 -18.93
N PRO A 394 8.77 -29.31 -18.64
CA PRO A 394 9.47 -30.60 -18.62
C PRO A 394 9.02 -31.54 -17.48
N GLY A 395 8.25 -31.05 -16.51
CA GLY A 395 7.68 -31.82 -15.41
C GLY A 395 6.39 -31.20 -14.88
N THR A 396 5.82 -31.78 -13.82
CA THR A 396 4.61 -31.19 -13.21
C THR A 396 4.95 -29.87 -12.53
N VAL A 397 4.13 -28.85 -12.76
CA VAL A 397 4.31 -27.50 -12.22
C VAL A 397 3.91 -27.44 -10.76
N SER A 398 4.81 -26.92 -9.93
CA SER A 398 4.64 -26.72 -8.48
C SER A 398 4.47 -25.26 -8.08
N SER A 399 4.89 -24.31 -8.90
CA SER A 399 4.68 -22.88 -8.66
C SER A 399 4.69 -22.07 -9.94
N LEU A 400 3.93 -20.98 -9.96
CA LEU A 400 3.83 -20.04 -11.07
C LEU A 400 3.88 -18.61 -10.53
N GLU A 401 4.72 -17.78 -11.12
CA GLU A 401 4.84 -16.36 -10.75
C GLU A 401 5.28 -15.55 -11.96
N PHE A 402 4.56 -14.46 -12.28
CA PHE A 402 5.00 -13.51 -13.28
C PHE A 402 6.14 -12.67 -12.72
N CYS A 403 7.15 -12.41 -13.55
CA CYS A 403 8.16 -11.45 -13.20
C CYS A 403 7.53 -10.05 -13.18
N PRO A 404 7.71 -9.24 -12.12
CA PRO A 404 7.24 -7.85 -12.14
C PRO A 404 7.96 -7.05 -13.25
N TYR A 405 7.26 -6.11 -13.89
CA TYR A 405 7.77 -5.18 -14.92
C TYR A 405 8.28 -5.80 -16.23
N GLU A 406 8.52 -7.10 -16.28
CA GLU A 406 9.01 -7.78 -17.46
C GLU A 406 7.99 -8.77 -18.05
N ASP A 407 8.09 -9.02 -19.35
CA ASP A 407 7.22 -9.94 -20.09
C ASP A 407 7.65 -11.41 -19.90
N VAL A 408 7.79 -11.84 -18.64
CA VAL A 408 8.33 -13.15 -18.27
C VAL A 408 7.41 -13.86 -17.28
N LEU A 409 7.18 -15.16 -17.49
CA LEU A 409 6.55 -16.05 -16.52
C LEU A 409 7.56 -17.08 -16.03
N GLY A 410 7.79 -17.09 -14.72
CA GLY A 410 8.56 -18.14 -14.05
C GLY A 410 7.69 -19.35 -13.74
N ILE A 411 8.22 -20.53 -14.04
CA ILE A 411 7.57 -21.82 -13.82
C ILE A 411 8.50 -22.69 -12.98
N GLY A 412 8.12 -22.96 -11.74
CA GLY A 412 8.77 -23.97 -10.91
C GLY A 412 8.15 -25.34 -11.17
N HIS A 413 8.96 -26.34 -11.48
CA HIS A 413 8.51 -27.71 -11.71
C HIS A 413 9.37 -28.74 -10.97
N GLN A 414 8.96 -30.01 -11.05
CA GLN A 414 9.70 -31.13 -10.44
C GLN A 414 11.17 -31.23 -10.87
N ARG A 415 11.48 -30.87 -12.12
CA ARG A 415 12.85 -30.97 -12.67
C ARG A 415 13.68 -29.70 -12.55
N GLY A 416 13.22 -28.68 -11.81
CA GLY A 416 13.91 -27.38 -11.73
C GLY A 416 13.02 -26.19 -12.05
N PHE A 417 13.54 -25.24 -12.84
CA PHE A 417 12.90 -23.95 -13.11
C PHE A 417 12.99 -23.57 -14.58
N THR A 418 11.87 -23.17 -15.17
CA THR A 418 11.79 -22.63 -16.54
C THR A 418 11.30 -21.19 -16.50
N SER A 419 12.00 -20.31 -17.22
CA SER A 419 11.57 -18.94 -17.48
C SER A 419 11.09 -18.85 -18.92
N ILE A 420 9.82 -18.44 -19.14
CA ILE A 420 9.23 -18.31 -20.48
C ILE A 420 8.83 -16.87 -20.79
N LEU A 421 8.84 -16.51 -22.07
CA LEU A 421 8.43 -15.17 -22.52
C LEU A 421 6.91 -15.12 -22.71
N VAL A 422 6.27 -14.12 -22.13
CA VAL A 422 4.83 -13.89 -22.30
C VAL A 422 4.62 -12.42 -22.68
N PRO A 423 4.63 -12.09 -23.98
CA PRO A 423 4.50 -10.72 -24.45
C PRO A 423 3.21 -10.08 -23.92
N GLY A 424 3.36 -8.90 -23.30
CA GLY A 424 2.28 -8.12 -22.69
C GLY A 424 1.95 -8.44 -21.24
N SER A 425 2.74 -9.26 -20.53
CA SER A 425 2.51 -9.61 -19.12
C SER A 425 3.00 -8.56 -18.12
N GLY A 426 4.11 -7.90 -18.40
CA GLY A 426 4.72 -6.91 -17.53
C GLY A 426 4.14 -5.52 -17.72
N GLU A 427 4.19 -4.69 -16.68
CA GLU A 427 4.03 -3.24 -16.80
C GLU A 427 5.36 -2.62 -17.23
N PRO A 428 5.50 -2.11 -18.47
CA PRO A 428 6.79 -1.64 -18.98
C PRO A 428 7.24 -0.37 -18.27
N ASN A 429 6.28 0.51 -17.95
CA ASN A 429 6.54 1.78 -17.29
C ASN A 429 6.42 1.63 -15.77
N PHE A 430 7.52 1.29 -15.11
CA PHE A 430 7.59 1.24 -13.65
C PHE A 430 7.76 2.63 -13.04
N ASP A 431 7.19 2.84 -11.84
CA ASP A 431 7.49 4.03 -11.04
C ASP A 431 8.79 3.82 -10.26
N ALA A 432 9.85 4.49 -10.71
CA ALA A 432 11.18 4.38 -10.11
C ALA A 432 11.24 4.82 -8.63
N LEU A 433 10.29 5.63 -8.15
CA LEU A 433 10.20 6.00 -6.73
C LEU A 433 9.52 4.94 -5.87
N GLU A 434 8.72 4.06 -6.47
CA GLU A 434 8.06 2.96 -5.78
C GLU A 434 8.93 1.70 -5.82
N SER A 435 9.37 1.31 -7.01
CA SER A 435 10.26 0.18 -7.21
C SER A 435 11.03 0.34 -8.51
N ASN A 436 12.34 0.22 -8.43
CA ASN A 436 13.24 0.37 -9.57
C ASN A 436 14.03 -0.95 -9.74
N PRO A 437 13.92 -1.63 -10.89
CA PRO A 437 14.73 -2.83 -11.16
C PRO A 437 16.24 -2.57 -11.24
N TYR A 438 16.63 -1.33 -11.52
CA TYR A 438 18.02 -0.92 -11.76
C TYR A 438 18.59 -0.08 -10.62
N MET A 439 18.22 -0.38 -9.37
CA MET A 439 18.72 0.38 -8.22
C MET A 439 20.23 0.24 -8.03
N THR A 440 20.88 1.38 -7.81
CA THR A 440 22.25 1.40 -7.27
C THR A 440 22.26 0.99 -5.80
N LYS A 441 23.42 0.58 -5.28
CA LYS A 441 23.59 0.25 -3.85
C LYS A 441 23.19 1.41 -2.92
N GLN A 442 23.43 2.66 -3.32
CA GLN A 442 23.06 3.83 -2.53
C GLN A 442 21.53 4.03 -2.52
N GLN A 443 20.90 4.02 -3.70
CA GLN A 443 19.45 4.14 -3.81
C GLN A 443 18.74 3.02 -3.04
N ARG A 444 19.27 1.79 -3.09
CA ARG A 444 18.75 0.64 -2.34
C ARG A 444 18.71 0.92 -0.83
N ARG A 445 19.80 1.46 -0.27
CA ARG A 445 19.88 1.83 1.15
C ARG A 445 18.91 2.96 1.51
N GLU A 446 18.83 3.99 0.67
CA GLU A 446 17.92 5.13 0.89
C GLU A 446 16.45 4.68 0.82
N MET A 447 16.10 3.83 -0.14
CA MET A 447 14.77 3.25 -0.30
C MET A 447 14.40 2.35 0.88
N GLU A 448 15.32 1.54 1.39
CA GLU A 448 15.10 0.71 2.57
C GLU A 448 14.79 1.58 3.81
N VAL A 449 15.58 2.62 4.05
CA VAL A 449 15.36 3.57 5.15
C VAL A 449 14.02 4.29 4.97
N LYS A 450 13.72 4.76 3.76
CA LYS A 450 12.46 5.42 3.45
C LYS A 450 11.26 4.50 3.69
N ALA A 451 11.31 3.26 3.22
CA ALA A 451 10.24 2.29 3.40
C ALA A 451 10.01 1.97 4.89
N LEU A 452 11.07 1.92 5.71
CA LEU A 452 10.96 1.74 7.15
C LEU A 452 10.33 2.96 7.85
N LEU A 453 10.66 4.19 7.43
CA LEU A 453 10.08 5.41 7.98
C LEU A 453 8.60 5.59 7.57
N GLU A 454 8.25 5.20 6.35
CA GLU A 454 6.89 5.27 5.79
C GLU A 454 6.06 4.02 6.10
N LYS A 455 6.57 3.11 6.94
CA LYS A 455 5.91 1.85 7.30
C LYS A 455 4.49 2.08 7.78
N VAL A 456 3.55 1.42 7.11
CA VAL A 456 2.12 1.46 7.44
C VAL A 456 1.85 0.51 8.61
N GLN A 457 1.17 1.01 9.63
CA GLN A 457 0.82 0.22 10.81
C GLN A 457 -0.20 -0.89 10.46
N PRO A 458 -0.12 -2.08 11.10
CA PRO A 458 -1.05 -3.18 10.85
C PRO A 458 -2.52 -2.81 11.08
N GLU A 459 -2.78 -1.88 12.00
CA GLU A 459 -4.11 -1.37 12.33
C GLU A 459 -4.83 -0.70 11.15
N LEU A 460 -4.09 -0.26 10.13
CA LEU A 460 -4.65 0.40 8.96
C LEU A 460 -5.14 -0.56 7.88
N ILE A 461 -4.88 -1.88 8.03
CA ILE A 461 -5.29 -2.90 7.05
C ILE A 461 -6.80 -3.12 7.13
N CYS A 462 -7.51 -2.75 6.07
CA CYS A 462 -8.96 -2.89 5.95
C CYS A 462 -9.37 -3.26 4.52
N LEU A 463 -10.60 -3.78 4.35
CA LEU A 463 -11.10 -4.23 3.03
C LEU A 463 -11.10 -3.08 1.99
N ASP A 464 -11.52 -1.88 2.40
CA ASP A 464 -11.52 -0.69 1.56
C ASP A 464 -10.60 0.39 2.16
N PRO A 465 -9.36 0.56 1.64
CA PRO A 465 -8.40 1.55 2.13
C PRO A 465 -8.94 2.98 2.10
N LYS A 466 -9.88 3.28 1.19
CA LYS A 466 -10.49 4.61 1.06
C LYS A 466 -11.38 4.98 2.25
N ARG A 467 -11.68 4.03 3.14
CA ARG A 467 -12.48 4.28 4.34
C ARG A 467 -11.73 5.06 5.43
N LEU A 468 -10.40 5.01 5.46
CA LEU A 468 -9.58 5.65 6.51
C LEU A 468 -9.82 7.17 6.65
N GLY A 469 -10.12 7.86 5.54
CA GLY A 469 -10.43 9.29 5.55
C GLY A 469 -11.93 9.63 5.73
N LYS A 470 -12.81 8.63 5.86
CA LYS A 470 -14.24 8.86 6.01
C LYS A 470 -14.58 9.09 7.48
N VAL A 471 -15.58 9.94 7.69
CA VAL A 471 -16.11 10.22 9.02
C VAL A 471 -16.94 9.03 9.49
N ASN A 472 -16.73 8.61 10.75
CA ASN A 472 -17.64 7.67 11.39
C ASN A 472 -18.96 8.41 11.70
N VAL A 473 -20.00 8.10 10.92
CA VAL A 473 -21.30 8.78 10.98
C VAL A 473 -21.98 8.53 12.33
N GLU A 474 -21.91 7.32 12.87
CA GLU A 474 -22.54 6.93 14.14
C GLU A 474 -21.97 7.76 15.29
N ARG A 475 -20.64 7.77 15.43
CA ARG A 475 -19.96 8.54 16.47
C ARG A 475 -20.18 10.05 16.33
N MET A 476 -20.36 10.56 15.11
CA MET A 476 -20.69 11.96 14.90
C MET A 476 -22.15 12.27 15.26
N GLN A 477 -23.09 11.38 14.96
CA GLN A 477 -24.48 11.50 15.38
C GLN A 477 -24.58 11.50 16.91
N GLU A 478 -23.89 10.59 17.60
CA GLU A 478 -23.82 10.57 19.06
C GLU A 478 -23.32 11.91 19.62
N LYS A 479 -22.24 12.47 19.05
CA LYS A 479 -21.72 13.79 19.45
C LYS A 479 -22.73 14.91 19.23
N VAL A 480 -23.46 14.87 18.11
CA VAL A 480 -24.50 15.86 17.80
C VAL A 480 -25.67 15.72 18.78
N ASP A 481 -26.10 14.49 19.08
CA ASP A 481 -27.18 14.20 20.02
C ASP A 481 -26.80 14.60 21.45
N GLU A 482 -25.55 14.35 21.87
CA GLU A 482 -25.02 14.83 23.13
C GLU A 482 -24.97 16.36 23.20
N ALA A 483 -24.54 17.02 22.12
CA ALA A 483 -24.51 18.49 22.06
C ALA A 483 -25.92 19.06 22.13
N ASN A 484 -26.87 18.47 21.40
CA ASN A 484 -28.28 18.83 21.43
C ASN A 484 -28.88 18.61 22.83
N LYS A 485 -28.54 17.51 23.52
CA LYS A 485 -28.96 17.27 24.92
C LYS A 485 -28.35 18.30 25.88
N LYS A 486 -27.07 18.66 25.71
CA LYS A 486 -26.37 19.68 26.52
C LYS A 486 -26.94 21.08 26.34
N LEU A 487 -27.48 21.40 25.17
CA LEU A 487 -28.14 22.69 24.89
C LEU A 487 -29.34 22.97 25.81
N TRP A 488 -30.00 21.93 26.33
CA TRP A 488 -31.14 22.05 27.24
C TRP A 488 -30.78 21.93 28.72
N VAL A 489 -29.50 21.66 29.03
CA VAL A 489 -29.02 21.66 30.41
C VAL A 489 -28.74 23.12 30.79
N LYS A 490 -29.54 23.68 31.70
CA LYS A 490 -29.26 24.99 32.29
C LYS A 490 -27.82 24.96 32.82
N PRO A 491 -26.94 25.92 32.45
CA PRO A 491 -25.59 25.95 32.98
C PRO A 491 -25.68 25.94 34.50
N ARG A 492 -24.91 25.07 35.17
CA ARG A 492 -24.81 25.11 36.63
C ARG A 492 -24.46 26.54 37.01
N THR A 493 -25.20 27.12 37.95
CA THR A 493 -24.87 28.41 38.53
C THR A 493 -23.50 28.27 39.17
N ILE A 494 -22.47 28.71 38.47
CA ILE A 494 -21.14 28.87 39.04
C ILE A 494 -21.31 30.08 39.95
N ASP A 495 -21.17 29.87 41.27
CA ASP A 495 -21.04 30.95 42.24
C ASP A 495 -19.72 31.68 41.97
N TYR A 496 -19.75 32.52 40.94
CA TYR A 496 -18.64 33.38 40.57
C TYR A 496 -18.60 34.50 41.60
N THR A 497 -17.75 34.34 42.61
CA THR A 497 -17.31 35.47 43.42
C THR A 497 -16.31 36.25 42.56
N PRO A 498 -16.63 37.49 42.11
CA PRO A 498 -15.66 38.28 41.39
C PRO A 498 -14.42 38.45 42.27
N LYS A 499 -13.25 38.07 41.75
CA LYS A 499 -11.97 38.45 42.38
C LYS A 499 -11.94 39.97 42.39
N VAL A 500 -12.25 40.50 43.56
CA VAL A 500 -12.25 41.89 43.95
C VAL A 500 -11.13 42.64 43.24
N GLY A 501 -11.50 43.52 42.31
CA GLY A 501 -10.62 44.55 41.77
C GLY A 501 -10.01 45.34 42.92
N LYS A 502 -8.73 45.72 42.78
CA LYS A 502 -7.87 46.37 43.79
C LYS A 502 -8.67 47.29 44.73
N LYS A 503 -9.07 46.77 45.90
CA LYS A 503 -9.63 47.59 47.00
C LYS A 503 -8.54 48.55 47.47
N SER A 504 -8.88 49.83 47.54
CA SER A 504 -8.02 50.91 48.03
C SER A 504 -7.43 50.54 49.41
N ALA A 505 -6.18 50.95 49.66
CA ALA A 505 -5.40 50.57 50.84
C ALA A 505 -6.16 50.81 52.17
N LYS A 506 -6.97 51.87 52.24
CA LYS A 506 -7.81 52.20 53.40
C LYS A 506 -8.83 51.11 53.76
N VAL A 507 -9.45 50.46 52.77
CA VAL A 507 -10.46 49.41 53.02
C VAL A 507 -9.79 48.09 53.46
N LYS A 508 -8.60 47.79 52.94
CA LYS A 508 -7.80 46.63 53.41
C LYS A 508 -7.33 46.80 54.85
N GLN A 509 -6.97 48.01 55.25
CA GLN A 509 -6.55 48.31 56.62
C GLN A 509 -7.74 48.21 57.58
N ALA A 510 -8.91 48.75 57.21
CA ALA A 510 -10.14 48.62 57.99
C ALA A 510 -10.60 47.15 58.18
N LEU A 511 -10.47 46.32 57.15
CA LEU A 511 -10.78 44.87 57.24
C LEU A 511 -9.76 44.12 58.11
N LYS A 512 -8.47 44.46 58.02
CA LYS A 512 -7.44 43.90 58.92
C LYS A 512 -7.70 44.31 60.37
N ASP A 513 -8.09 45.55 60.62
CA ASP A 513 -8.40 46.07 61.95
C ASP A 513 -9.68 45.45 62.53
N GLN A 514 -10.66 45.12 61.69
CA GLN A 514 -11.84 44.34 62.11
C GLN A 514 -11.46 42.91 62.47
N HIS A 515 -10.67 42.23 61.64
CA HIS A 515 -10.23 40.86 61.93
C HIS A 515 -9.35 40.77 63.18
N THR A 516 -8.43 41.73 63.41
CA THR A 516 -7.64 41.77 64.66
C THR A 516 -8.51 42.05 65.88
N LYS A 517 -9.52 42.93 65.78
CA LYS A 517 -10.49 43.16 66.86
C LYS A 517 -11.32 41.93 67.20
N GLU A 518 -11.78 41.19 66.19
CA GLU A 518 -12.52 39.94 66.40
C GLU A 518 -11.62 38.85 66.99
N HIS A 519 -10.38 38.74 66.54
CA HIS A 519 -9.40 37.80 67.10
C HIS A 519 -9.09 38.13 68.56
N LEU A 520 -8.89 39.40 68.91
CA LEU A 520 -8.69 39.85 70.30
C LEU A 520 -9.92 39.58 71.18
N LYS A 521 -11.14 39.71 70.63
CA LYS A 521 -12.37 39.33 71.34
C LYS A 521 -12.44 37.83 71.61
N ARG A 522 -12.09 36.98 70.64
CA ARG A 522 -12.03 35.52 70.83
C ARG A 522 -10.99 35.12 71.88
N LEU A 523 -9.78 35.66 71.81
CA LEU A 523 -8.74 35.40 72.83
C LEU A 523 -9.16 35.86 74.23
N ARG A 524 -9.90 36.98 74.35
CA ARG A 524 -10.46 37.42 75.64
C ARG A 524 -11.55 36.48 76.14
N GLN A 525 -12.39 35.95 75.26
CA GLN A 525 -13.41 34.96 75.63
C GLN A 525 -12.77 33.63 76.05
N GLU A 526 -11.74 33.18 75.34
CA GLU A 526 -10.96 31.98 75.69
C GLU A 526 -10.27 32.15 77.05
N LYS A 527 -9.56 33.26 77.29
CA LYS A 527 -8.99 33.56 78.62
C LYS A 527 -10.05 33.63 79.73
N LYS A 528 -11.23 34.21 79.46
CA LYS A 528 -12.36 34.20 80.42
C LYS A 528 -12.88 32.78 80.67
N ALA A 529 -12.93 31.93 79.65
CA ALA A 529 -13.33 30.54 79.78
C ALA A 529 -12.28 29.73 80.56
N GLU A 530 -10.98 29.96 80.32
CA GLU A 530 -9.89 29.32 81.06
C GLU A 530 -9.86 29.74 82.53
N THR A 531 -10.02 31.03 82.84
CA THR A 531 -10.13 31.50 84.24
C THR A 531 -11.37 30.95 84.95
N ARG A 532 -12.51 30.78 84.26
CA ARG A 532 -13.67 30.07 84.80
C ARG A 532 -13.37 28.60 85.08
N LYS A 533 -12.73 27.88 84.15
CA LYS A 533 -12.31 26.49 84.36
C LYS A 533 -11.29 26.34 85.49
N LEU A 534 -10.41 27.33 85.70
CA LEU A 534 -9.45 27.34 86.82
C LEU A 534 -10.12 27.63 88.17
N LYS A 535 -11.19 28.45 88.20
CA LYS A 535 -12.04 28.63 89.40
C LYS A 535 -12.81 27.37 89.75
N ASP A 536 -13.40 26.68 88.76
CA ASP A 536 -14.12 25.41 88.98
C ASP A 536 -13.19 24.26 89.41
N ARG A 537 -11.90 24.28 89.02
CA ARG A 537 -10.91 23.31 89.50
C ARG A 537 -10.41 23.61 90.91
N ARG A 538 -10.50 24.85 91.40
CA ARG A 538 -10.19 25.24 92.78
C ARG A 538 -11.34 24.99 93.76
N SER A 539 -12.57 24.78 93.28
CA SER A 539 -13.75 24.52 94.11
C SER A 539 -14.03 23.04 94.39
N ARG A 540 -13.09 22.14 94.08
CA ARG A 540 -13.12 20.74 94.52
C ARG A 540 -11.93 20.48 95.43
N ASP A 541 -11.93 21.16 96.56
CA ASP A 541 -11.01 20.90 97.65
C ASP A 541 -11.46 19.64 98.40
N VAL A 542 -10.49 18.83 98.84
CA VAL A 542 -10.70 17.46 99.37
C VAL A 542 -11.53 17.44 100.67
N LEU A 543 -11.71 18.62 101.30
CA LEU A 543 -12.44 18.83 102.55
C LEU A 543 -13.98 18.88 102.42
N ASP A 544 -14.55 19.00 101.21
CA ASP A 544 -16.02 18.97 101.03
C ASP A 544 -16.62 17.54 101.10
N ARG A 545 -15.81 16.51 101.40
CA ARG A 545 -16.29 15.14 101.71
C ARG A 545 -16.78 14.95 103.15
N PHE A 546 -16.66 15.96 104.01
CA PHE A 546 -17.02 15.87 105.44
C PHE A 546 -18.19 16.77 105.87
N LYS A 547 -18.96 17.32 104.92
CA LYS A 547 -20.26 17.92 105.26
C LYS A 547 -21.33 16.82 105.32
N SER A 548 -21.97 16.71 106.48
CA SER A 548 -23.02 15.73 106.80
C SER A 548 -24.22 15.87 105.85
N LYS A 549 -24.84 14.72 105.52
CA LYS A 549 -26.05 14.62 104.68
C LYS A 549 -27.21 15.46 105.19
#